data_AF-A0A7V9JJA7-F1
#
_entry.id   AF-A0A7V9JJA7-F1
#
_cell.length_a   1.000
_cell.length_b   1.000
_cell.length_c   1.000
_cell.angle_alpha   90.00
_cell.angle_beta   90.00
_cell.angle_gamma   90.00
#
_symmetry.space_group_name_H-M   'P 1'
#
loop_
_entity.id
_entity.type
_entity.pdbx_description
1 polymer ?
#
loop_
_entity_poly.entity_id
_entity_poly.type
_entity_poly.pdbx_seq_one_letter_code
_entity_poly.pdbx_strand_id
1 'polypeptide(L)'
;MKRFFLLVAALTALVATGAAVANMKAGDVSQVSATLSAATVAHLQTRTITCEGQTIEISNGRYTGTSTSTTPDLAGPVELKVRSVYNTTKKLGWVEGHLKVRADDDRSNARFAAVNVDGKLDGWLTGKAGQRDGILLGSLTGSFTSAGGLTEGQLGAGTGANAAIIAKRIECKEADKTRPSVRLTVRGQVNLISDSSISVKPADGASQACTIGERKPKDIAVGDRVEMTCSQVGGAWVLTKIRERG
;
A
#
# COMPACT_ATOMS: atom_id res chain seq x y z
N MET A 1 5.65 -2.16 -48.33
CA MET A 1 6.70 -2.16 -47.28
C MET A 1 6.43 -1.23 -46.07
N LYS A 2 5.41 -0.37 -46.05
CA LYS A 2 5.09 0.50 -44.89
C LYS A 2 4.14 -0.11 -43.82
N ARG A 3 3.50 -1.26 -44.12
CA ARG A 3 2.50 -1.88 -43.23
C ARG A 3 3.08 -2.93 -42.27
N PHE A 4 4.27 -3.47 -42.55
CA PHE A 4 4.93 -4.45 -41.68
C PHE A 4 5.70 -3.83 -40.50
N PHE A 5 6.13 -2.56 -40.61
CA PHE A 5 6.82 -1.86 -39.53
C PHE A 5 5.89 -1.43 -38.37
N LEU A 6 4.59 -1.30 -38.62
CA LEU A 6 3.63 -0.89 -37.57
C LEU A 6 3.22 -2.04 -36.64
N LEU A 7 3.32 -3.29 -37.08
CA LEU A 7 2.96 -4.46 -36.27
C LEU A 7 4.06 -4.85 -35.26
N VAL A 8 5.33 -4.58 -35.55
CA VAL A 8 6.45 -4.91 -34.67
C VAL A 8 6.56 -3.94 -33.49
N ALA A 9 6.23 -2.65 -33.69
CA ALA A 9 6.24 -1.65 -32.61
C ALA A 9 5.11 -1.84 -31.58
N ALA A 10 3.98 -2.44 -31.96
CA ALA A 10 2.87 -2.69 -31.05
C ALA A 10 3.14 -3.86 -30.09
N LEU A 11 3.97 -4.84 -30.49
CA LEU A 11 4.32 -6.00 -29.67
C LEU A 11 5.39 -5.71 -28.61
N THR A 12 6.30 -4.77 -28.84
CA THR A 12 7.30 -4.38 -27.82
C THR A 12 6.74 -3.46 -26.74
N ALA A 13 5.70 -2.68 -27.03
CA ALA A 13 5.02 -1.85 -26.03
C ALA A 13 4.20 -2.68 -25.01
N LEU A 14 3.68 -3.84 -25.41
CA LEU A 14 2.86 -4.68 -24.52
C LEU A 14 3.68 -5.62 -23.61
N VAL A 15 4.98 -5.80 -23.87
CA VAL A 15 5.89 -6.56 -23.00
C VAL A 15 6.45 -5.68 -21.88
N ALA A 16 6.53 -4.36 -22.07
CA ALA A 16 6.99 -3.42 -21.05
C ALA A 16 5.97 -3.19 -19.92
N THR A 17 4.67 -3.45 -20.15
CA THR A 17 3.63 -3.34 -19.12
C THR A 17 3.48 -4.60 -18.25
N GLY A 18 4.11 -5.72 -18.61
CA GLY A 18 4.07 -6.97 -17.84
C GLY A 18 5.16 -7.10 -16.76
N ALA A 19 6.25 -6.35 -16.85
CA ALA A 19 7.39 -6.46 -15.94
C ALA A 19 7.29 -5.57 -14.67
N ALA A 20 6.20 -4.83 -14.49
CA ALA A 20 6.01 -4.00 -13.30
C ALA A 20 5.41 -4.75 -12.10
N VAL A 21 4.85 -5.95 -12.29
CA VAL A 21 4.14 -6.68 -11.22
C VAL A 21 5.06 -7.60 -10.39
N ALA A 22 6.32 -7.79 -10.79
CA ALA A 22 7.23 -8.75 -10.16
C ALA A 22 8.11 -8.17 -9.03
N ASN A 23 8.02 -6.87 -8.71
CA ASN A 23 8.82 -6.24 -7.66
C ASN A 23 7.97 -5.56 -6.58
N MET A 24 6.82 -6.14 -6.24
CA MET A 24 6.13 -5.77 -5.00
C MET A 24 6.89 -6.38 -3.82
N LYS A 25 7.77 -5.58 -3.21
CA LYS A 25 8.40 -5.93 -1.93
C LYS A 25 7.36 -5.75 -0.84
N ALA A 26 7.12 -6.80 -0.06
CA ALA A 26 6.28 -6.69 1.11
C ALA A 26 6.87 -5.69 2.12
N GLY A 27 5.99 -4.93 2.76
CA GLY A 27 6.34 -4.02 3.85
C GLY A 27 5.53 -4.36 5.09
N ASP A 28 6.19 -4.33 6.25
CA ASP A 28 5.50 -4.30 7.53
C ASP A 28 5.01 -2.88 7.75
N VAL A 29 3.69 -2.71 7.87
CA VAL A 29 3.03 -1.40 7.95
C VAL A 29 2.44 -1.25 9.34
N SER A 30 2.95 -0.26 10.07
CA SER A 30 2.45 0.10 11.40
C SER A 30 1.76 1.45 11.33
N GLN A 31 0.59 1.53 11.95
CA GLN A 31 -0.07 2.81 12.16
C GLN A 31 0.65 3.58 13.26
N VAL A 32 0.83 4.88 13.05
CA VAL A 32 1.52 5.76 13.99
C VAL A 32 0.75 7.06 14.19
N SER A 33 1.01 7.70 15.32
CA SER A 33 0.50 9.04 15.62
C SER A 33 1.49 9.80 16.51
N ALA A 34 1.57 11.10 16.34
CA ALA A 34 2.37 11.97 17.19
C ALA A 34 1.71 13.36 17.34
N THR A 35 1.80 13.93 18.54
CA THR A 35 1.44 15.32 18.81
C THR A 35 2.68 16.19 18.71
N LEU A 36 2.65 17.20 17.84
CA LEU A 36 3.73 18.10 17.52
C LEU A 36 3.46 19.49 18.08
N SER A 37 4.42 20.05 18.80
CA SER A 37 4.42 21.46 19.20
C SER A 37 5.77 22.07 18.83
N ALA A 38 5.79 22.99 17.88
CA ALA A 38 6.97 23.72 17.44
C ALA A 38 6.69 25.22 17.50
N ALA A 39 6.45 25.72 18.71
CA ALA A 39 6.03 27.11 18.95
C ALA A 39 7.20 28.09 19.17
N THR A 40 8.42 27.58 19.38
CA THR A 40 9.58 28.45 19.65
C THR A 40 10.23 28.89 18.34
N VAL A 41 10.27 30.19 18.08
CA VAL A 41 10.92 30.76 16.88
C VAL A 41 12.44 30.76 17.07
N ALA A 42 13.15 29.97 16.26
CA ALA A 42 14.61 29.99 16.22
C ALA A 42 15.15 30.96 15.17
N HIS A 43 14.41 31.16 14.07
CA HIS A 43 14.71 32.15 13.04
C HIS A 43 13.43 32.47 12.26
N LEU A 44 13.19 33.74 11.96
CA LEU A 44 12.03 34.15 11.18
C LEU A 44 12.41 35.34 10.29
N GLN A 45 12.12 35.21 9.01
CA GLN A 45 12.16 36.29 8.05
C GLN A 45 10.81 36.42 7.40
N THR A 46 10.18 37.57 7.58
CA THR A 46 8.85 37.86 7.03
C THR A 46 8.93 39.06 6.11
N ARG A 47 8.20 39.01 5.00
CA ARG A 47 7.93 40.17 4.15
C ARG A 47 6.45 40.22 3.82
N THR A 48 5.92 41.43 3.74
CA THR A 48 4.53 41.68 3.38
C THR A 48 4.49 42.38 2.03
N ILE A 49 3.61 41.92 1.15
CA ILE A 49 3.41 42.48 -0.18
C ILE A 49 1.92 42.74 -0.34
N THR A 50 1.58 43.90 -0.89
CA THR A 50 0.20 44.23 -1.26
C THR A 50 0.05 44.06 -2.76
N CYS A 51 -0.84 43.16 -3.17
CA CYS A 51 -1.17 42.91 -4.58
C CYS A 51 -2.69 42.98 -4.75
N GLU A 52 -3.18 43.76 -5.70
CA GLU A 52 -4.63 43.86 -6.00
C GLU A 52 -5.51 44.14 -4.75
N GLY A 53 -5.01 44.99 -3.84
CA GLY A 53 -5.69 45.33 -2.58
C GLY A 53 -5.68 44.23 -1.52
N GLN A 54 -5.03 43.09 -1.78
CA GLN A 54 -4.86 41.99 -0.82
C GLN A 54 -3.49 42.05 -0.17
N THR A 55 -3.45 41.74 1.13
CA THR A 55 -2.20 41.67 1.88
C THR A 55 -1.71 40.23 1.93
N ILE A 56 -0.52 40.00 1.37
CA ILE A 56 0.13 38.69 1.34
C ILE A 56 1.38 38.74 2.21
N GLU A 57 1.41 37.89 3.22
CA GLU A 57 2.57 37.64 4.07
C GLU A 57 3.34 36.44 3.53
N ILE A 58 4.64 36.63 3.29
CA ILE A 58 5.57 35.56 2.92
C ILE A 58 6.58 35.44 4.04
N SER A 59 6.64 34.28 4.68
CA SER A 59 7.57 34.01 5.78
C SER A 59 8.41 32.77 5.52
N ASN A 60 9.68 32.86 5.90
CA ASN A 60 10.60 31.73 6.02
C ASN A 60 10.96 31.61 7.50
N GLY A 61 10.54 30.50 8.12
CA GLY A 61 10.66 30.31 9.56
C GLY A 61 11.36 29.01 9.90
N ARG A 62 12.13 29.03 10.98
CA ARG A 62 12.63 27.85 11.67
C ARG A 62 12.08 27.86 13.10
N TYR A 63 11.35 26.82 13.44
CA TYR A 63 10.74 26.64 14.74
C TYR A 63 11.28 25.39 15.41
N THR A 64 11.30 25.41 16.73
CA THR A 64 11.71 24.28 17.57
C THR A 64 10.65 23.96 18.60
N GLY A 65 10.62 22.71 19.04
CA GLY A 65 9.81 22.29 20.16
C GLY A 65 9.89 20.78 20.36
N THR A 66 8.76 20.13 20.59
CA THR A 66 8.69 18.71 20.98
C THR A 66 7.65 17.93 20.18
N SER A 67 7.93 16.64 19.99
CA SER A 67 7.00 15.62 19.49
C SER A 67 6.75 14.60 20.58
N THR A 68 5.48 14.32 20.86
CA THR A 68 5.04 13.30 21.82
C THR A 68 4.40 12.16 21.04
N SER A 69 4.94 10.96 21.19
CA SER A 69 4.43 9.75 20.54
C SER A 69 4.76 8.53 21.40
N THR A 70 3.96 7.48 21.28
CA THR A 70 4.30 6.14 21.78
C THR A 70 5.28 5.41 20.86
N THR A 71 5.43 5.88 19.61
CA THR A 71 6.43 5.39 18.66
C THR A 71 7.75 6.11 18.92
N PRO A 72 8.83 5.40 19.35
CA PRO A 72 10.10 6.02 19.68
C PRO A 72 10.70 6.84 18.53
N ASP A 73 10.56 6.36 17.28
CA ASP A 73 11.03 7.04 16.07
C ASP A 73 10.44 8.46 15.89
N LEU A 74 9.30 8.75 16.52
CA LEU A 74 8.55 10.00 16.40
C LEU A 74 8.50 10.80 17.71
N ALA A 75 9.17 10.36 18.78
CA ALA A 75 9.21 11.05 20.05
C ALA A 75 10.51 11.86 20.20
N GLY A 76 10.42 13.07 20.77
CA GLY A 76 11.59 13.88 21.10
C GLY A 76 11.59 15.29 20.51
N PRO A 77 12.70 16.04 20.64
CA PRO A 77 12.81 17.40 20.13
C PRO A 77 12.58 17.50 18.62
N VAL A 78 11.81 18.50 18.20
CA VAL A 78 11.54 18.78 16.78
C VAL A 78 12.16 20.07 16.30
N GLU A 79 12.48 20.06 15.01
CA GLU A 79 12.88 21.21 14.24
C GLU A 79 12.01 21.28 12.98
N LEU A 80 11.29 22.39 12.83
CA LEU A 80 10.38 22.65 11.74
C LEU A 80 10.92 23.81 10.92
N LYS A 81 11.29 23.56 9.65
CA LYS A 81 11.66 24.62 8.70
C LYS A 81 10.53 24.78 7.72
N VAL A 82 10.00 25.99 7.59
CA VAL A 82 8.85 26.25 6.73
C VAL A 82 9.07 27.46 5.86
N ARG A 83 8.40 27.42 4.72
CA ARG A 83 8.07 28.59 3.92
C ARG A 83 6.55 28.68 3.85
N SER A 84 6.02 29.84 4.20
CA SER A 84 4.59 30.11 4.21
C SER A 84 4.27 31.29 3.29
N VAL A 85 3.19 31.17 2.54
CA VAL A 85 2.57 32.27 1.79
C VAL A 85 1.13 32.35 2.24
N TYR A 86 0.76 33.45 2.89
CA TYR A 86 -0.54 33.60 3.53
C TYR A 86 -1.18 34.93 3.18
N ASN A 87 -2.40 34.88 2.65
CA ASN A 87 -3.21 36.05 2.36
C ASN A 87 -4.00 36.41 3.63
N THR A 88 -3.58 37.46 4.33
CA THR A 88 -4.17 37.87 5.61
C THR A 88 -5.56 38.46 5.46
N THR A 89 -5.92 38.92 4.24
CA THR A 89 -7.26 39.41 3.88
C THR A 89 -8.24 38.25 3.68
N LYS A 90 -7.87 37.24 2.88
CA LYS A 90 -8.72 36.09 2.57
C LYS A 90 -8.66 34.96 3.61
N LYS A 91 -7.69 35.03 4.52
CA LYS A 91 -7.38 33.96 5.49
C LYS A 91 -7.02 32.63 4.83
N LEU A 92 -6.32 32.69 3.70
CA LEU A 92 -5.94 31.51 2.92
C LEU A 92 -4.45 31.55 2.57
N GLY A 93 -3.81 30.38 2.60
CA GLY A 93 -2.42 30.24 2.23
C GLY A 93 -1.98 28.80 2.09
N TRP A 94 -0.68 28.63 1.94
CA TRP A 94 -0.04 27.33 1.91
C TRP A 94 1.29 27.38 2.64
N VAL A 95 1.71 26.23 3.14
CA VAL A 95 2.96 26.04 3.88
C VAL A 95 3.65 24.81 3.30
N GLU A 96 4.93 24.97 2.95
CA GLU A 96 5.80 23.85 2.59
C GLU A 96 6.99 23.81 3.55
N GLY A 97 7.52 22.62 3.81
CA GLY A 97 8.64 22.56 4.74
C GLY A 97 9.24 21.20 4.99
N HIS A 98 10.12 21.21 5.98
CA HIS A 98 10.82 20.05 6.50
C HIS A 98 10.56 19.90 7.98
N LEU A 99 10.16 18.71 8.38
CA LEU A 99 10.05 18.28 9.76
C LEU A 99 11.23 17.35 10.08
N LYS A 100 11.92 17.63 11.17
CA LYS A 100 12.92 16.75 11.75
C LYS A 100 12.56 16.46 13.20
N VAL A 101 12.47 15.19 13.54
CA VAL A 101 12.34 14.71 14.93
C VAL A 101 13.67 14.09 15.32
N ARG A 102 14.21 14.53 16.44
CA ARG A 102 15.42 13.96 17.05
C ARG A 102 14.98 13.03 18.17
N ALA A 103 14.79 11.75 17.88
CA ALA A 103 14.72 10.75 18.94
C ALA A 103 16.14 10.40 19.42
N ASP A 104 16.25 9.74 20.56
CA ASP A 104 17.53 9.46 21.24
C ASP A 104 18.49 8.66 20.35
N ASP A 105 17.98 7.68 19.58
CA ASP A 105 18.76 6.86 18.66
C ASP A 105 18.31 6.96 17.18
N ASP A 106 17.29 7.78 16.89
CA ASP A 106 16.52 7.72 15.65
C ASP A 106 16.11 9.09 15.06
N ARG A 107 16.59 9.38 13.85
CA ARG A 107 16.29 10.64 13.15
C ARG A 107 15.16 10.46 12.16
N SER A 108 13.94 10.83 12.55
CA SER A 108 12.86 10.98 11.58
C SER A 108 13.00 12.30 10.82
N ASN A 109 12.91 12.22 9.50
CA ASN A 109 13.00 13.39 8.62
C ASN A 109 11.90 13.29 7.57
N ALA A 110 11.07 14.32 7.47
CA ALA A 110 9.98 14.38 6.51
C ALA A 110 9.94 15.73 5.80
N ARG A 111 9.38 15.72 4.60
CA ARG A 111 8.92 16.90 3.87
C ARG A 111 7.41 16.94 3.95
N PHE A 112 6.85 18.12 4.01
CA PHE A 112 5.40 18.28 4.02
C PHE A 112 4.97 19.47 3.16
N ALA A 113 3.72 19.40 2.72
CA ALA A 113 2.99 20.51 2.14
C ALA A 113 1.59 20.54 2.76
N ALA A 114 1.11 21.72 3.10
CA ALA A 114 -0.17 21.93 3.76
C ALA A 114 -0.86 23.17 3.20
N VAL A 115 -2.18 23.14 3.15
CA VAL A 115 -3.00 24.36 3.03
C VAL A 115 -3.15 24.99 4.41
N ASN A 116 -3.22 26.32 4.46
CA ASN A 116 -3.49 27.10 5.67
C ASN A 116 -4.79 27.86 5.47
N VAL A 117 -5.84 27.46 6.18
CA VAL A 117 -7.14 28.12 6.18
C VAL A 117 -7.38 28.68 7.57
N ASP A 118 -7.39 30.00 7.68
CA ASP A 118 -7.61 30.71 8.95
C ASP A 118 -6.69 30.25 10.09
N GLY A 119 -5.42 30.00 9.79
CA GLY A 119 -4.44 29.53 10.76
C GLY A 119 -4.53 28.03 11.06
N LYS A 120 -5.39 27.27 10.38
CA LYS A 120 -5.47 25.81 10.49
C LYS A 120 -4.76 25.16 9.30
N LEU A 121 -3.83 24.26 9.61
CA LEU A 121 -3.14 23.44 8.64
C LEU A 121 -3.90 22.15 8.39
N ASP A 122 -3.98 21.81 7.11
CA ASP A 122 -4.31 20.47 6.64
C ASP A 122 -3.34 20.13 5.52
N GLY A 123 -2.64 19.02 5.65
CA GLY A 123 -1.50 18.71 4.79
C GLY A 123 -1.09 17.26 4.83
N TRP A 124 -0.08 16.99 4.02
CA TRP A 124 0.50 15.68 3.86
C TRP A 124 2.01 15.74 4.02
N LEU A 125 2.57 14.70 4.62
CA LEU A 125 4.00 14.52 4.77
C LEU A 125 4.48 13.17 4.29
N THR A 126 5.72 13.18 3.80
CA THR A 126 6.44 11.99 3.39
C THR A 126 7.88 12.10 3.84
N GLY A 127 8.44 11.00 4.32
CA GLY A 127 9.75 11.01 4.92
C GLY A 127 10.28 9.63 5.25
N LYS A 128 11.28 9.64 6.13
CA LYS A 128 11.88 8.46 6.69
C LYS A 128 11.79 8.49 8.20
N ALA A 129 11.62 7.31 8.80
CA ALA A 129 11.60 7.07 10.25
C ALA A 129 12.44 5.82 10.58
N GLY A 130 12.92 5.69 11.82
CA GLY A 130 13.71 4.53 12.30
C GLY A 130 14.98 4.27 11.50
N GLN A 131 16.05 5.05 11.76
CA GLN A 131 17.37 4.99 11.11
C GLN A 131 17.39 5.04 9.57
N ARG A 132 16.30 5.54 8.96
CA ARG A 132 16.08 5.63 7.50
C ARG A 132 15.62 4.33 6.84
N ASP A 133 15.25 3.33 7.63
CA ASP A 133 14.78 2.03 7.15
C ASP A 133 13.26 1.95 7.04
N GLY A 134 12.54 2.88 7.69
CA GLY A 134 11.10 3.08 7.54
C GLY A 134 10.77 4.26 6.62
N ILE A 135 9.73 4.09 5.80
CA ILE A 135 9.08 5.18 5.06
C ILE A 135 7.94 5.71 5.93
N LEU A 136 7.98 7.00 6.25
CA LEU A 136 6.91 7.70 6.96
C LEU A 136 5.98 8.36 5.96
N LEU A 137 4.68 8.08 6.06
CA LEU A 137 3.64 8.72 5.26
C LEU A 137 2.50 9.11 6.19
N GLY A 138 1.92 10.29 6.01
CA GLY A 138 0.73 10.62 6.78
C GLY A 138 0.26 12.05 6.61
N SER A 139 -0.86 12.33 7.25
CA SER A 139 -1.37 13.70 7.35
C SER A 139 -0.60 14.52 8.38
N LEU A 140 -0.56 15.83 8.18
CA LEU A 140 -0.10 16.82 9.13
C LEU A 140 -1.18 17.89 9.29
N THR A 141 -1.79 17.95 10.47
CA THR A 141 -2.79 18.97 10.80
C THR A 141 -2.32 19.78 12.01
N GLY A 142 -2.96 20.91 12.30
CA GLY A 142 -2.68 21.72 13.49
C GLY A 142 -2.99 23.19 13.31
N SER A 143 -2.59 24.02 14.26
CA SER A 143 -2.69 25.48 14.16
C SER A 143 -1.32 26.08 13.82
N PHE A 144 -1.24 26.94 12.81
CA PHE A 144 0.01 27.56 12.36
C PHE A 144 -0.11 29.05 12.09
N THR A 145 0.85 29.81 12.63
CA THR A 145 1.10 31.20 12.28
C THR A 145 2.61 31.43 12.15
N SER A 146 3.03 32.47 11.42
CA SER A 146 4.45 32.81 11.27
C SER A 146 5.10 33.23 12.59
N ALA A 147 4.37 33.87 13.48
CA ALA A 147 4.88 34.27 14.80
C ALA A 147 4.84 33.13 15.83
N GLY A 148 3.80 32.30 15.78
CA GLY A 148 3.54 31.24 16.78
C GLY A 148 4.02 29.85 16.39
N GLY A 149 4.51 29.66 15.16
CA GLY A 149 4.92 28.34 14.67
C GLY A 149 3.74 27.36 14.61
N LEU A 150 4.03 26.07 14.77
CA LEU A 150 3.02 25.00 14.81
C LEU A 150 2.63 24.71 16.25
N THR A 151 1.33 24.77 16.53
CA THR A 151 0.72 24.42 17.82
C THR A 151 -0.37 23.37 17.60
N GLU A 152 -0.59 22.50 18.58
CA GLU A 152 -1.57 21.42 18.49
C GLU A 152 -1.41 20.57 17.20
N GLY A 153 -0.18 20.41 16.74
CA GLY A 153 0.11 19.67 15.53
C GLY A 153 -0.19 18.19 15.72
N GLN A 154 -0.76 17.55 14.71
CA GLN A 154 -0.97 16.10 14.70
C GLN A 154 -0.35 15.51 13.44
N LEU A 155 0.58 14.58 13.64
CA LEU A 155 1.01 13.63 12.62
C LEU A 155 0.19 12.37 12.85
N GLY A 156 -0.78 12.09 11.99
CA GLY A 156 -1.65 10.95 12.20
C GLY A 156 -2.67 11.17 13.34
N ALA A 157 -3.95 10.95 13.08
CA ALA A 157 -5.00 10.96 14.11
C ALA A 157 -5.16 9.59 14.81
N GLY A 158 -4.29 8.61 14.53
CA GLY A 158 -4.30 7.30 15.16
C GLY A 158 -5.40 6.33 14.68
N THR A 159 -6.46 6.78 13.98
CA THR A 159 -7.46 5.91 13.31
C THR A 159 -8.10 6.59 12.10
N GLY A 160 -8.23 5.88 10.98
CA GLY A 160 -9.09 6.29 9.85
C GLY A 160 -8.61 7.53 9.09
N ALA A 161 -9.44 8.58 9.08
CA ALA A 161 -9.09 9.86 8.46
C ALA A 161 -7.82 10.44 9.08
N ASN A 162 -7.03 11.17 8.29
CA ASN A 162 -5.79 11.76 8.76
C ASN A 162 -4.82 10.72 9.33
N ALA A 163 -4.76 9.49 8.79
CA ALA A 163 -3.82 8.48 9.25
C ALA A 163 -2.35 8.84 8.97
N ALA A 164 -1.47 8.21 9.73
CA ALA A 164 -0.05 8.12 9.42
C ALA A 164 0.44 6.68 9.61
N ILE A 165 1.42 6.29 8.80
CA ILE A 165 2.02 4.96 8.81
C ILE A 165 3.54 5.05 8.74
N ILE A 166 4.20 4.08 9.35
CA ILE A 166 5.59 3.73 9.06
C ILE A 166 5.58 2.37 8.36
N ALA A 167 6.07 2.34 7.12
CA ALA A 167 6.28 1.12 6.36
C ALA A 167 7.77 0.73 6.40
N LYS A 168 8.10 -0.40 7.02
CA LYS A 168 9.45 -0.99 7.06
C LYS A 168 9.52 -2.16 6.09
N ARG A 169 10.70 -2.47 5.59
CA ARG A 169 10.90 -3.65 4.74
C ARG A 169 10.73 -4.92 5.56
N ILE A 170 9.98 -5.89 5.04
CA ILE A 170 9.90 -7.25 5.60
C ILE A 170 10.28 -8.28 4.54
N GLU A 171 10.88 -9.40 4.98
CA GLU A 171 11.11 -10.56 4.14
C GLU A 171 9.95 -11.54 4.30
N CYS A 172 9.04 -11.54 3.32
CA CYS A 172 7.99 -12.56 3.26
C CYS A 172 8.53 -13.81 2.57
N LYS A 173 8.33 -14.96 3.20
CA LYS A 173 8.47 -16.26 2.54
C LYS A 173 7.15 -16.58 1.86
N GLU A 174 7.18 -17.00 0.59
CA GLU A 174 5.97 -17.55 -0.02
C GLU A 174 5.53 -18.78 0.77
N ALA A 175 4.22 -18.91 1.00
CA ALA A 175 3.67 -20.15 1.53
C ALA A 175 4.07 -21.30 0.60
N ASP A 176 4.51 -22.42 1.18
CA ASP A 176 4.93 -23.58 0.41
C ASP A 176 3.73 -24.08 -0.40
N LYS A 177 3.79 -23.90 -1.72
CA LYS A 177 2.74 -24.36 -2.61
C LYS A 177 2.88 -25.87 -2.66
N THR A 178 2.00 -26.61 -1.97
CA THR A 178 1.95 -28.07 -2.05
C THR A 178 1.76 -28.48 -3.51
N ARG A 179 2.86 -28.83 -4.18
CA ARG A 179 2.82 -29.26 -5.58
C ARG A 179 2.21 -30.66 -5.60
N PRO A 180 1.32 -30.97 -6.56
CA PRO A 180 0.80 -32.31 -6.66
C PRO A 180 1.95 -33.28 -6.94
N SER A 181 2.16 -34.22 -6.03
CA SER A 181 3.25 -35.21 -6.09
C SER A 181 2.98 -36.26 -7.15
N VAL A 182 1.70 -36.59 -7.39
CA VAL A 182 1.27 -37.66 -8.28
C VAL A 182 0.03 -37.26 -9.06
N ARG A 183 -0.05 -37.67 -10.33
CA ARG A 183 -1.25 -37.58 -11.16
C ARG A 183 -1.79 -38.97 -11.46
N LEU A 184 -3.07 -39.17 -11.22
CA LEU A 184 -3.80 -40.37 -11.60
C LEU A 184 -4.70 -40.03 -12.79
N THR A 185 -4.60 -40.79 -13.87
CA THR A 185 -5.52 -40.68 -15.01
C THR A 185 -6.34 -41.96 -15.12
N VAL A 186 -7.66 -41.82 -15.08
CA VAL A 186 -8.62 -42.92 -15.12
C VAL A 186 -9.52 -42.74 -16.33
N ARG A 187 -9.70 -43.82 -17.09
CA ARG A 187 -10.62 -43.87 -18.23
C ARG A 187 -11.73 -44.86 -17.92
N GLY A 188 -12.98 -44.43 -18.04
CA GLY A 188 -14.09 -45.27 -17.66
C GLY A 188 -15.44 -44.55 -17.73
N GLN A 189 -16.45 -45.16 -17.13
CA GLN A 189 -17.77 -44.57 -17.02
C GLN A 189 -17.94 -43.84 -15.69
N VAL A 190 -18.58 -42.68 -15.71
CA VAL A 190 -18.93 -41.96 -14.49
C VAL A 190 -19.99 -42.77 -13.73
N ASN A 191 -19.63 -43.20 -12.52
CA ASN A 191 -20.51 -44.02 -11.68
C ASN A 191 -21.25 -43.18 -10.62
N LEU A 192 -20.65 -42.07 -10.19
CA LEU A 192 -21.25 -41.16 -9.22
C LEU A 192 -20.73 -39.73 -9.41
N ILE A 193 -21.63 -38.75 -9.30
CA ILE A 193 -21.30 -37.33 -9.22
C ILE A 193 -22.03 -36.77 -7.98
N SER A 194 -21.30 -36.02 -7.16
CA SER A 194 -21.84 -35.22 -6.07
C SER A 194 -21.33 -33.78 -6.17
N ASP A 195 -21.80 -32.90 -5.29
CA ASP A 195 -21.33 -31.52 -5.25
C ASP A 195 -19.84 -31.36 -4.92
N SER A 196 -19.23 -32.38 -4.32
CA SER A 196 -17.84 -32.35 -3.84
C SER A 196 -16.97 -33.46 -4.40
N SER A 197 -17.51 -34.42 -5.16
CA SER A 197 -16.74 -35.56 -5.68
C SER A 197 -17.30 -36.12 -6.98
N ILE A 198 -16.41 -36.68 -7.80
CA ILE A 198 -16.75 -37.46 -8.99
C ILE A 198 -16.03 -38.80 -8.92
N SER A 199 -16.71 -39.87 -9.34
CA SER A 199 -16.17 -41.21 -9.35
C SER A 199 -16.32 -41.85 -10.73
N VAL A 200 -15.22 -42.40 -11.23
CA VAL A 200 -15.15 -43.08 -12.53
C VAL A 200 -14.77 -44.54 -12.32
N LYS A 201 -15.55 -45.45 -12.92
CA LYS A 201 -15.30 -46.89 -12.94
C LYS A 201 -14.62 -47.28 -14.26
N PRO A 202 -13.35 -47.71 -14.25
CA PRO A 202 -12.71 -48.30 -15.42
C PRO A 202 -13.31 -49.68 -15.74
N ALA A 203 -13.15 -50.14 -16.98
CA ALA A 203 -13.72 -51.42 -17.43
C ALA A 203 -13.21 -52.61 -16.60
N ASP A 204 -11.92 -52.62 -16.28
CA ASP A 204 -11.24 -53.74 -15.63
C ASP A 204 -10.81 -53.45 -14.18
N GLY A 205 -11.50 -52.53 -13.48
CA GLY A 205 -11.04 -52.12 -12.16
C GLY A 205 -12.07 -51.48 -11.23
N ALA A 206 -11.60 -51.18 -10.02
CA ALA A 206 -12.40 -50.52 -9.00
C ALA A 206 -12.58 -49.02 -9.31
N SER A 207 -13.73 -48.49 -8.90
CA SER A 207 -14.05 -47.06 -9.04
C SER A 207 -13.02 -46.18 -8.34
N GLN A 208 -12.59 -45.14 -9.02
CA GLN A 208 -11.68 -44.13 -8.50
C GLN A 208 -12.44 -42.82 -8.31
N ALA A 209 -12.32 -42.22 -7.13
CA ALA A 209 -13.01 -41.01 -6.77
C ALA A 209 -12.04 -39.85 -6.56
N CYS A 210 -12.44 -38.66 -6.99
CA CYS A 210 -11.69 -37.44 -6.84
C CYS A 210 -12.58 -36.31 -6.35
N THR A 211 -12.03 -35.50 -5.46
CA THR A 211 -12.71 -34.33 -4.91
C THR A 211 -12.80 -33.25 -6.00
N ILE A 212 -13.99 -32.71 -6.23
CA ILE A 212 -14.19 -31.60 -7.16
C ILE A 212 -13.73 -30.31 -6.46
N GLY A 213 -12.74 -29.64 -7.03
CA GLY A 213 -12.30 -28.31 -6.56
C GLY A 213 -13.28 -27.20 -6.97
N GLU A 214 -12.83 -25.96 -6.97
CA GLU A 214 -13.68 -24.79 -7.28
C GLU A 214 -14.31 -24.81 -8.69
N ARG A 215 -13.73 -25.60 -9.62
CA ARG A 215 -14.26 -25.76 -10.98
C ARG A 215 -15.03 -27.07 -11.09
N LYS A 216 -16.36 -26.96 -10.97
CA LYS A 216 -17.26 -28.08 -11.25
C LYS A 216 -17.20 -28.46 -12.74
N PRO A 217 -17.16 -29.77 -13.08
CA PRO A 217 -17.37 -30.22 -14.45
C PRO A 217 -18.73 -29.73 -14.94
N LYS A 218 -18.76 -29.13 -16.13
CA LYS A 218 -20.00 -28.82 -16.84
C LYS A 218 -20.23 -29.94 -17.86
N ASP A 219 -21.49 -30.27 -18.09
CA ASP A 219 -21.91 -31.17 -19.18
C ASP A 219 -21.39 -32.62 -19.04
N ILE A 220 -21.31 -33.13 -17.80
CA ILE A 220 -20.99 -34.54 -17.52
C ILE A 220 -22.05 -35.10 -16.57
N ALA A 221 -22.63 -36.24 -16.95
CA ALA A 221 -23.64 -36.97 -16.21
C ALA A 221 -23.14 -38.37 -15.82
N VAL A 222 -23.88 -39.02 -14.92
CA VAL A 222 -23.66 -40.43 -14.57
C VAL A 222 -23.96 -41.29 -15.81
N GLY A 223 -23.04 -42.20 -16.14
CA GLY A 223 -23.11 -43.06 -17.33
C GLY A 223 -22.15 -42.64 -18.45
N ASP A 224 -21.71 -41.38 -18.49
CA ASP A 224 -20.85 -40.86 -19.54
C ASP A 224 -19.46 -41.52 -19.52
N ARG A 225 -18.89 -41.73 -20.70
CA ARG A 225 -17.50 -42.20 -20.83
C ARG A 225 -16.57 -41.00 -20.77
N VAL A 226 -15.65 -41.01 -19.82
CA VAL A 226 -14.76 -39.89 -19.56
C VAL A 226 -13.31 -40.34 -19.38
N GLU A 227 -12.40 -39.40 -19.63
CA GLU A 227 -11.03 -39.44 -19.11
C GLU A 227 -10.93 -38.43 -17.95
N MET A 228 -10.73 -38.94 -16.74
CA MET A 228 -10.62 -38.18 -15.50
C MET A 228 -9.15 -38.13 -15.06
N THR A 229 -8.62 -36.93 -14.82
CA THR A 229 -7.28 -36.72 -14.26
C THR A 229 -7.38 -36.08 -12.88
N CYS A 230 -6.79 -36.75 -11.90
CA CYS A 230 -6.73 -36.30 -10.52
C CYS A 230 -5.28 -36.11 -10.09
N SER A 231 -5.08 -35.20 -9.15
CA SER A 231 -3.76 -34.93 -8.58
C SER A 231 -3.81 -35.02 -7.07
N GLN A 232 -2.79 -35.63 -6.47
CA GLN A 232 -2.72 -35.76 -5.02
C GLN A 232 -2.22 -34.44 -4.41
N VAL A 233 -3.07 -33.77 -3.63
CA VAL A 233 -2.75 -32.51 -2.93
C VAL A 233 -3.06 -32.73 -1.45
N GLY A 234 -2.05 -32.63 -0.58
CA GLY A 234 -2.24 -32.84 0.86
C GLY A 234 -2.78 -34.22 1.23
N GLY A 235 -2.44 -35.27 0.45
CA GLY A 235 -2.94 -36.63 0.65
C GLY A 235 -4.31 -36.92 0.01
N ALA A 236 -5.05 -35.91 -0.43
CA ALA A 236 -6.35 -36.05 -1.10
C ALA A 236 -6.23 -36.03 -2.62
N TRP A 237 -7.03 -36.82 -3.33
CA TRP A 237 -7.15 -36.75 -4.79
C TRP A 237 -8.10 -35.62 -5.19
N VAL A 238 -7.57 -34.62 -5.88
CA VAL A 238 -8.33 -33.46 -6.37
C VAL A 238 -8.45 -33.55 -7.89
N LEU A 239 -9.67 -33.38 -8.40
CA LEU A 239 -9.95 -33.36 -9.82
C LEU A 239 -9.26 -32.16 -10.47
N THR A 240 -8.39 -32.43 -11.45
CA THR A 240 -7.69 -31.39 -12.21
C THR A 240 -8.28 -31.19 -13.60
N LYS A 241 -8.82 -32.26 -14.17
CA LYS A 241 -9.30 -32.29 -15.54
C LYS A 241 -10.26 -33.45 -15.72
N ILE A 242 -11.30 -33.22 -16.50
CA ILE A 242 -12.18 -34.28 -16.98
C ILE A 242 -12.60 -33.93 -18.40
N ARG A 243 -12.69 -34.95 -19.25
CA ARG A 243 -13.11 -34.81 -20.65
C ARG A 243 -14.03 -35.96 -21.01
N GLU A 244 -15.15 -35.63 -21.66
CA GLU A 244 -16.00 -36.62 -22.30
C GLU A 244 -15.26 -37.31 -23.46
N ARG A 245 -15.54 -38.59 -23.65
CA ARG A 245 -15.02 -39.40 -24.73
C ARG A 245 -16.19 -39.88 -25.56
N GLY A 246 -16.39 -39.21 -26.71
CA GLY A 246 -17.31 -39.66 -27.77
C GLY A 246 -16.90 -41.00 -28.35
#